data_AF-A0A3A6NLP3-F1
#
_entry.id   AF-A0A3A6NLP3-F1
#
_cell.length_a   1.000
_cell.length_b   1.000
_cell.length_c   1.000
_cell.angle_alpha   90.00
_cell.angle_beta   90.00
_cell.angle_gamma   90.00
#
_symmetry.space_group_name_H-M   'P 1'
#
loop_
_entity.id
_entity.type
_entity.pdbx_description
1 polymer ?
#
loop_
_entity_poly.entity_id
_entity_poly.type
_entity_poly.pdbx_seq_one_letter_code
_entity_poly.pdbx_strand_id
1 'polypeptide(L)'
;MIQPHDPDLAACFWRLRGLIAQQGVEQWLQEKGSAPSVEGLVYLCKFGFFTGLLTKAQIAAALKIPRNELKALVKGWYDDHRARGCGTC
;
A
#
# COMPACT_ATOMS: atom_id res chain seq x y z
N MET A 1 6.19 11.57 -1.05
CA MET A 1 6.41 10.24 -0.39
C MET A 1 6.38 10.43 1.13
N ILE A 2 5.55 9.66 1.84
CA ILE A 2 5.36 9.77 3.31
C ILE A 2 6.66 9.38 4.04
N GLN A 3 7.14 10.27 4.91
CA GLN A 3 8.36 10.08 5.68
C GLN A 3 8.11 9.19 6.92
N PRO A 4 9.14 8.50 7.46
CA PRO A 4 8.98 7.69 8.68
C PRO A 4 8.44 8.44 9.91
N HIS A 5 8.65 9.76 9.95
CA HIS A 5 8.18 10.64 11.04
C HIS A 5 6.99 11.51 10.63
N ASP A 6 6.36 11.21 9.50
CA ASP A 6 5.19 11.94 9.07
C ASP A 6 4.06 11.73 10.09
N PRO A 7 3.49 12.80 10.68
CA PRO A 7 2.41 12.68 11.66
C PRO A 7 1.18 11.97 11.09
N ASP A 8 0.98 12.00 9.77
CA ASP A 8 -0.13 11.34 9.10
C ASP A 8 0.14 9.84 8.82
N LEU A 9 1.35 9.32 9.06
CA LEU A 9 1.72 7.94 8.73
C LEU A 9 0.78 6.93 9.38
N ALA A 10 0.58 7.04 10.70
CA ALA A 10 -0.27 6.13 11.45
C ALA A 10 -1.73 6.24 10.98
N ALA A 11 -2.21 7.46 10.73
CA ALA A 11 -3.57 7.69 10.24
C ALA A 11 -3.79 7.07 8.85
N CYS A 12 -2.85 7.25 7.94
CA CYS A 12 -2.88 6.65 6.60
C CYS A 12 -2.85 5.12 6.68
N PHE A 13 -2.01 4.57 7.55
CA PHE A 13 -1.88 3.13 7.77
C PHE A 13 -3.20 2.51 8.25
N TRP A 14 -3.77 3.04 9.33
CA TRP A 14 -5.01 2.50 9.90
C TRP A 14 -6.19 2.66 8.94
N ARG A 15 -6.24 3.74 8.16
CA ARG A 15 -7.24 3.91 7.12
C ARG A 15 -7.14 2.83 6.04
N LEU A 16 -5.95 2.56 5.52
CA LEU A 16 -5.75 1.52 4.51
C LEU A 16 -6.05 0.12 5.06
N ARG A 17 -5.59 -0.18 6.28
CA ARG A 17 -5.88 -1.45 6.94
C ARG A 17 -7.38 -1.64 7.15
N GLY A 18 -8.10 -0.59 7.58
CA GLY A 18 -9.55 -0.63 7.73
C GLY A 18 -10.28 -0.91 6.42
N LEU A 19 -9.86 -0.29 5.32
CA LEU A 19 -10.43 -0.54 3.98
C LEU A 19 -10.22 -1.99 3.52
N ILE A 20 -9.05 -2.58 3.83
CA ILE A 20 -8.75 -3.98 3.52
C ILE A 20 -9.55 -4.92 4.43
N ALA A 21 -9.64 -4.63 5.73
CA ALA A 21 -10.39 -5.44 6.69
C ALA A 21 -11.89 -5.50 6.36
N GLN A 22 -12.47 -4.43 5.81
CA GLN A 22 -13.85 -4.41 5.31
C GLN A 22 -14.12 -5.42 4.18
N GLN A 23 -13.07 -5.91 3.51
CA GLN A 23 -13.19 -6.94 2.48
C GLN A 23 -13.10 -8.38 3.04
N GLY A 24 -12.93 -8.56 4.36
CA GLY A 24 -12.90 -9.87 5.01
C GLY A 24 -11.63 -10.69 4.74
N VAL A 25 -10.52 -10.02 4.40
CA VAL A 25 -9.24 -10.64 4.03
C VAL A 25 -8.11 -10.31 5.00
N GLU A 26 -8.43 -9.91 6.24
CA GLU A 26 -7.41 -9.52 7.22
C GLU A 26 -6.43 -10.67 7.53
N GLN A 27 -6.90 -11.92 7.44
CA GLN A 27 -6.11 -13.15 7.56
C GLN A 27 -5.04 -13.32 6.47
N TRP A 28 -5.11 -12.59 5.36
CA TRP A 28 -4.10 -12.61 4.30
C TRP A 28 -2.97 -11.59 4.55
N LEU A 29 -3.14 -10.69 5.52
CA LEU A 29 -2.10 -9.74 5.88
C LEU A 29 -0.99 -10.47 6.64
N GLN A 30 0.25 -10.27 6.17
CA GLN A 30 1.45 -10.73 6.85
C GLN A 30 1.79 -9.81 8.04
N GLU A 31 2.76 -10.21 8.87
CA GLU A 31 3.22 -9.43 10.04
C GLU A 31 3.57 -7.97 9.71
N LYS A 32 4.03 -7.70 8.48
CA LYS A 32 4.33 -6.34 8.00
C LYS A 32 3.10 -5.43 7.94
N GLY A 33 1.89 -6.00 7.83
CA GLY A 33 0.61 -5.29 7.89
C GLY A 33 0.10 -5.03 9.32
N SER A 34 0.86 -5.39 10.35
CA SER A 34 0.39 -5.36 11.74
C SER A 34 0.63 -4.03 12.47
N ALA A 35 1.62 -3.24 12.06
CA ALA A 35 2.03 -2.01 12.76
C ALA A 35 2.24 -0.80 11.82
N PRO A 36 1.92 0.42 12.28
CA PRO A 36 2.13 1.64 11.50
C PRO A 36 3.61 1.93 11.34
N SER A 37 4.15 1.57 10.18
CA SER A 37 5.50 1.90 9.73
C SER A 37 5.46 2.24 8.24
N VAL A 38 6.53 2.83 7.70
CA VAL A 38 6.63 3.09 6.25
C VAL A 38 6.54 1.78 5.47
N GLU A 39 7.24 0.75 5.94
CA GLU A 39 7.22 -0.57 5.30
C GLU A 39 5.81 -1.18 5.33
N GLY A 40 5.12 -1.09 6.48
CA GLY A 40 3.76 -1.59 6.61
C GLY A 40 2.76 -0.82 5.75
N LEU A 41 2.90 0.50 5.66
CA LEU A 41 2.06 1.34 4.80
C LEU A 41 2.25 0.99 3.31
N VAL A 42 3.51 0.83 2.88
CA VAL A 42 3.84 0.40 1.51
C VAL A 42 3.31 -1.01 1.25
N TYR A 43 3.43 -1.92 2.23
CA TYR A 43 2.90 -3.27 2.16
C TYR A 43 1.39 -3.27 1.95
N LEU A 44 0.61 -2.54 2.76
CA LEU A 44 -0.85 -2.45 2.61
C LEU A 44 -1.26 -1.87 1.25
N CYS A 45 -0.53 -0.86 0.76
CA CYS A 45 -0.78 -0.29 -0.56
C CYS A 45 -0.54 -1.30 -1.68
N LYS A 46 0.61 -1.98 -1.67
CA LYS A 46 0.96 -3.02 -2.66
C LYS A 46 -0.03 -4.18 -2.59
N PHE A 47 -0.30 -4.69 -1.39
CA PHE A 47 -1.25 -5.77 -1.15
C PHE A 47 -2.63 -5.41 -1.72
N GLY A 48 -3.22 -4.30 -1.30
CA GLY A 48 -4.55 -3.89 -1.76
C GLY A 48 -4.61 -3.65 -3.27
N PHE A 49 -3.55 -3.10 -3.86
CA PHE A 49 -3.49 -2.86 -5.31
C PHE A 49 -3.36 -4.16 -6.12
N PHE A 50 -2.42 -5.04 -5.77
CA PHE A 50 -2.16 -6.28 -6.54
C PHE A 50 -3.24 -7.35 -6.34
N THR A 51 -3.93 -7.35 -5.19
CA THR A 51 -5.07 -8.23 -4.94
C THR A 51 -6.39 -7.69 -5.50
N GLY A 52 -6.40 -6.46 -6.03
CA GLY A 52 -7.61 -5.82 -6.55
C GLY A 52 -8.58 -5.31 -5.48
N LEU A 53 -8.23 -5.39 -4.19
CA LEU A 53 -9.06 -4.94 -3.08
C LEU A 53 -9.16 -3.41 -3.00
N LEU A 54 -8.12 -2.70 -3.43
CA LEU A 54 -8.07 -1.24 -3.44
C LEU A 54 -7.75 -0.73 -4.84
N THR A 55 -8.53 0.26 -5.27
CA THR A 55 -8.24 1.03 -6.47
C THR A 55 -7.12 2.04 -6.23
N LYS A 56 -6.47 2.49 -7.31
CA LYS A 56 -5.49 3.59 -7.27
C LYS A 56 -6.08 4.86 -6.63
N ALA A 57 -7.36 5.15 -6.87
CA ALA A 57 -8.05 6.31 -6.32
C ALA A 57 -8.23 6.21 -4.80
N GLN A 58 -8.60 5.04 -4.28
CA GLN A 58 -8.70 4.80 -2.83
C GLN A 58 -7.35 4.93 -2.14
N ILE A 59 -6.29 4.38 -2.75
CA ILE A 59 -4.92 4.52 -2.24
C ILE A 59 -4.49 6.00 -2.21
N ALA A 60 -4.75 6.76 -3.28
CA ALA A 60 -4.41 8.17 -3.34
C ALA A 60 -5.15 8.99 -2.28
N ALA A 61 -6.46 8.74 -2.11
CA ALA A 61 -7.26 9.40 -1.09
C ALA A 61 -6.81 9.04 0.33
N ALA A 62 -6.40 7.79 0.57
CA ALA A 62 -5.91 7.36 1.86
C ALA A 62 -4.55 7.98 2.22
N LEU A 63 -3.65 8.08 1.24
CA LEU A 63 -2.30 8.66 1.41
C LEU A 63 -2.26 10.19 1.27
N LYS A 64 -3.39 10.84 0.91
CA LYS A 64 -3.48 12.28 0.60
C LYS A 64 -2.43 12.75 -0.45
N ILE A 65 -2.00 11.88 -1.35
CA ILE A 65 -0.97 12.22 -2.35
C ILE A 65 -1.59 12.71 -3.67
N PRO A 66 -0.93 13.65 -4.36
CA PRO A 66 -1.39 14.12 -5.66
C PRO A 66 -1.23 13.04 -6.75
N ARG A 67 -2.04 13.15 -7.81
CA ARG A 67 -2.18 12.11 -8.85
C ARG A 67 -0.88 11.83 -9.62
N ASN A 68 0.02 12.79 -9.71
CA ASN A 68 1.35 12.65 -10.30
C ASN A 68 2.25 11.74 -9.44
N GLU A 69 2.27 11.92 -8.12
CA GLU A 69 3.03 11.06 -7.19
C GLU A 69 2.50 9.63 -7.17
N LEU A 70 1.18 9.46 -7.27
CA LEU A 70 0.55 8.13 -7.36
C LEU A 70 1.03 7.32 -8.56
N LYS A 71 1.18 7.95 -9.74
CA LYS A 71 1.67 7.24 -10.93
C LYS A 71 3.11 6.75 -10.75
N ALA A 72 3.97 7.58 -10.17
CA ALA A 72 5.36 7.21 -9.88
C ALA A 72 5.43 6.06 -8.85
N LEU A 73 4.60 6.12 -7.81
CA LEU A 73 4.49 5.11 -6.77
C LEU A 73 4.10 3.74 -7.34
N VAL A 74 3.03 3.70 -8.15
CA VAL A 74 2.55 2.47 -8.79
C VAL A 74 3.57 1.91 -9.78
N LYS A 75 4.22 2.78 -10.57
CA LYS A 75 5.28 2.35 -11.49
C LYS A 75 6.43 1.70 -10.72
N GLY A 76 6.90 2.31 -9.63
CA GLY A 76 7.94 1.74 -8.78
C GLY A 76 7.59 0.36 -8.23
N TRP A 77 6.31 0.11 -7.89
CA TRP A 77 5.88 -1.22 -7.44
C TRP A 77 5.94 -2.28 -8.53
N TYR A 78 5.56 -1.94 -9.77
CA TYR A 78 5.69 -2.85 -10.91
C TYR A 78 7.15 -3.09 -11.27
N ASP A 79 7.99 -2.06 -11.23
CA ASP A 79 9.43 -2.17 -11.47
C ASP A 79 10.09 -3.07 -10.41
N ASP A 80 9.74 -2.90 -9.12
CA ASP A 80 10.17 -3.79 -8.02
C ASP A 80 9.73 -5.25 -8.24
N HIS A 81 8.47 -5.45 -8.64
CA HIS A 81 7.91 -6.78 -8.89
C HIS A 81 8.58 -7.45 -10.11
N ARG A 82 8.90 -6.67 -11.15
CA ARG A 82 9.61 -7.13 -12.34
C ARG A 82 11.07 -7.45 -12.03
N ALA A 83 11.75 -6.63 -11.24
CA ALA A 83 13.15 -6.81 -10.87
C ALA A 83 13.38 -8.02 -9.97
N ARG A 84 12.41 -8.35 -9.10
CA ARG A 84 12.47 -9.54 -8.24
C ARG A 84 12.11 -10.84 -8.98
N GLY A 85 11.67 -10.74 -10.24
CA GLY A 85 11.14 -11.84 -11.03
C GLY A 85 9.77 -12.27 -10.51
N CYS A 86 8.74 -12.26 -11.37
CA CYS A 86 7.76 -13.33 -11.24
C CYS A 86 8.57 -14.61 -11.53
N GLY A 87 8.54 -15.64 -10.69
CA GLY A 87 9.25 -16.90 -10.92
C GLY A 87 8.70 -17.70 -12.12
N THR A 88 8.51 -17.05 -13.27
CA THR A 88 7.85 -17.52 -14.50
C THR A 88 8.49 -16.93 -15.75
N CYS A 89 9.80 -16.69 -15.73
CA CYS A 89 10.61 -16.56 -16.94
C CYS A 89 11.93 -17.32 -16.77
#